data_AF-A0A5K1F8W7-F1
#
_entry.id   AF-A0A5K1F8W7-F1
#
_cell.length_a   1.000
_cell.length_b   1.000
_cell.length_c   1.000
_cell.angle_alpha   90.00
_cell.angle_beta   90.00
_cell.angle_gamma   90.00
#
_symmetry.space_group_name_H-M   'P 1'
#
loop_
_entity.id
_entity.type
_entity.pdbx_description
1 polymer ?
#
loop_
_entity_poly.entity_id
_entity_poly.type
_entity_poly.pdbx_seq_one_letter_code
_entity_poly.pdbx_strand_id
1 'polypeptide(L)' 'GLRIELSTDDRVGLLSDVTRIFRENSLCITRAEITTKDSQAVDTFYVQDISGNPVD' A
#
# COMPACT_ATOMS: atom_id res chain seq x y z
N GLY A 1 0.70 -13.52 -1.52
CA GLY A 1 0.71 -12.06 -1.61
C GLY A 1 1.81 -11.52 -0.73
N LEU A 2 2.42 -10.41 -1.13
CA LEU A 2 3.44 -9.68 -0.36
C LEU A 2 2.76 -8.69 0.59
N ARG A 3 3.30 -8.54 1.80
CA ARG A 3 2.83 -7.57 2.79
C ARG A 3 3.81 -6.40 2.86
N ILE A 4 3.29 -5.18 2.69
CA ILE A 4 4.08 -3.94 2.72
C ILE A 4 3.53 -3.06 3.83
N GLU A 5 4.41 -2.67 4.76
CA GLU A 5 4.10 -1.72 5.82
C GLU A 5 4.69 -0.35 5.51
N LEU A 6 3.86 0.69 5.63
CA LEU A 6 4.26 2.08 5.50
C LEU A 6 4.00 2.77 6.84
N SER A 7 5.02 3.46 7.36
CA SER A 7 4.88 4.33 8.52
C SER A 7 5.52 5.68 8.18
N THR A 8 4.71 6.73 8.13
CA THR A 8 5.15 8.07 7.72
C THR A 8 4.19 9.14 8.25
N ASP A 9 4.59 10.40 8.18
CA ASP A 9 3.71 11.51 8.50
C ASP A 9 2.53 11.54 7.51
N ASP A 10 1.32 11.63 8.04
CA ASP A 10 0.11 11.70 7.23
C ASP A 10 0.08 13.05 6.49
N ARG A 11 -0.24 12.98 5.21
CA ARG A 11 -0.35 14.14 4.34
C ARG A 11 -1.39 13.92 3.27
N VAL A 12 -1.95 15.03 2.80
CA VAL A 12 -2.84 15.03 1.64
C VAL A 12 -2.12 14.38 0.45
N GLY A 13 -2.80 13.42 -0.18
CA GLY A 13 -2.30 12.70 -1.34
C GLY A 13 -1.45 11.47 -1.04
N LEU A 14 -1.13 11.15 0.22
CA LEU A 14 -0.27 10.01 0.58
C LEU A 14 -0.75 8.69 -0.05
N LEU A 15 -2.02 8.31 0.18
CA LEU A 15 -2.58 7.09 -0.40
C LEU A 15 -2.63 7.13 -1.94
N SER A 16 -2.82 8.31 -2.54
CA SER A 16 -2.79 8.45 -3.99
C SER A 16 -1.41 8.13 -4.54
N ASP A 17 -0.35 8.62 -3.89
CA ASP A 17 1.03 8.35 -4.30
C ASP A 17 1.37 6.87 -4.10
N VAL A 18 1.00 6.29 -2.95
CA VAL A 18 1.25 4.88 -2.62
C VAL A 18 0.55 3.94 -3.61
N THR A 19 -0.75 4.14 -3.85
CA THR A 19 -1.52 3.31 -4.79
C THR A 19 -1.03 3.46 -6.23
N ARG A 20 -0.58 4.66 -6.62
CA ARG A 20 0.07 4.89 -7.90
C ARG A 20 1.37 4.10 -8.05
N ILE A 21 2.23 4.11 -7.02
CA ILE A 21 3.48 3.34 -7.03
C ILE A 21 3.20 1.85 -7.21
N PHE A 22 2.22 1.28 -6.51
CA PHE A 22 1.86 -0.13 -6.70
C PHE A 22 1.41 -0.41 -8.13
N ARG A 23 0.54 0.43 -8.69
CA ARG A 23 0.11 0.30 -10.09
C ARG A 23 1.27 0.37 -11.08
N GLU A 24 2.18 1.33 -10.91
CA GLU A 24 3.36 1.50 -11.77
C GLU A 24 4.31 0.29 -11.71
N ASN A 25 4.30 -0.45 -10.59
CA ASN A 25 5.07 -1.68 -10.41
C ASN A 25 4.28 -2.96 -10.73
N SER A 26 3.13 -2.87 -11.40
CA SER A 26 2.28 -4.03 -11.70
C SER A 26 1.88 -4.84 -10.46
N LEU A 27 1.65 -4.15 -9.35
CA LEU A 27 1.17 -4.71 -8.10
C LEU A 27 -0.31 -4.36 -7.91
N CYS A 28 -1.10 -5.37 -7.57
CA CYS A 28 -2.52 -5.24 -7.23
C CYS A 28 -2.71 -5.34 -5.72
N ILE A 29 -3.35 -4.34 -5.10
CA ILE A 29 -3.73 -4.39 -3.68
C ILE A 29 -4.95 -5.29 -3.53
N THR A 30 -4.85 -6.34 -2.71
CA THR A 30 -5.95 -7.24 -2.37
C THR A 30 -6.62 -6.88 -1.05
N ARG A 31 -5.85 -6.29 -0.12
CA ARG A 31 -6.32 -5.80 1.17
C ARG A 31 -5.46 -4.64 1.61
N ALA A 32 -6.09 -3.66 2.25
CA ALA A 32 -5.40 -2.55 2.89
C ALA A 32 -5.97 -2.35 4.29
N GLU A 33 -5.08 -2.13 5.26
CA GLU A 33 -5.40 -1.74 6.62
C GLU A 33 -4.76 -0.38 6.83
N ILE A 34 -5.58 0.67 6.91
CA ILE A 34 -5.15 2.06 6.95
C ILE A 34 -5.46 2.62 8.32
N THR A 35 -4.46 3.15 9.02
CA THR A 35 -4.64 3.74 10.34
C THR A 35 -3.85 5.03 10.43
N THR A 36 -4.53 6.14 10.71
CA THR A 36 -3.86 7.38 11.12
C THR A 36 -3.93 7.50 12.63
N LYS A 37 -2.78 7.67 13.29
CA LYS A 37 -2.70 8.01 14.71
C LYS A 37 -1.89 9.29 14.88
N ASP A 38 -2.49 10.27 15.54
CA ASP A 38 -1.95 11.62 15.69
C ASP A 38 -1.66 12.25 14.31
N SER A 39 -0.39 12.30 13.91
CA SER A 39 0.03 12.79 12.60
C SER A 39 0.78 11.73 11.78
N GLN A 40 0.76 10.46 12.20
CA GLN A 40 1.35 9.36 11.45
C GLN A 40 0.29 8.49 10.79
N ALA A 41 0.50 8.20 9.50
CA ALA A 41 -0.13 7.10 8.81
C ALA A 41 0.69 5.81 9.04
N VAL A 42 0.00 4.75 9.44
CA VAL A 42 0.53 3.40 9.60
C VAL A 42 -0.36 2.46 8.80
N ASP A 43 0.09 2.15 7.59
CA ASP A 43 -0.69 1.42 6.60
C ASP A 43 -0.05 0.07 6.29
N THR A 44 -0.87 -0.98 6.23
CA THR A 44 -0.48 -2.30 5.76
C THR A 44 -1.20 -2.61 4.45
N PHE A 45 -0.45 -2.89 3.39
CA PHE A 45 -0.97 -3.32 2.10
C PHE A 45 -0.60 -4.78 1.84
N TYR A 46 -1.59 -5.57 1.46
CA TYR A 46 -1.40 -6.91 0.93
C TYR A 46 -1.51 -6.81 -0.58
N VAL A 47 -0.44 -7.16 -1.28
CA VAL A 47 -0.32 -7.03 -2.73
C VAL A 47 -0.04 -8.38 -3.39
N GLN A 48 -0.40 -8.48 -4.65
CA GLN A 48 -0.12 -9.61 -5.54
C GLN A 48 0.30 -9.08 -6.91
N ASP A 49 0.82 -9.94 -7.77
CA ASP A 49 1.02 -9.57 -9.17
C ASP A 49 -0.36 -9.28 -9.84
N ILE A 50 -0.35 -8.63 -11.00
CA ILE A 50 -1.59 -8.38 -11.76
C ILE A 50 -2.32 -9.66 -12.23
N SER A 51 -1.66 -10.81 -12.22
CA SER A 51 -2.22 -12.11 -12.63
C SER A 51 -2.87 -12.86 -11.46
N GLY A 52 -2.75 -12.36 -10.22
CA GLY A 52 -3.27 -12.98 -9.01
C GLY A 52 -2.29 -13.94 -8.31
N ASN A 53 -1.04 -14.03 -8.75
CA ASN A 53 -0.02 -14.86 -8.12
C ASN A 53 0.71 -14.10 -7.00
N PRO A 54 1.37 -14.83 -6.08
CA PRO A 54 2.32 -14.22 -5.17
C PRO A 54 3.38 -13.41 -5.93
N VAL A 55 3.77 -12.26 -5.38
CA VAL A 55 4.94 -11.51 -5.83
C VAL A 55 6.18 -12.35 -5.50
N ASP A 56 7.04 -12.57 -6.48
CA ASP A 56 8.34 -13.27 -6.34
C ASP A 56 9.45 -12.29 -5.93
#